data_AF-A0A4P5Y6Z1-F1
#
_entry.id   AF-A0A4P5Y6Z1-F1
#
_cell.length_a   1.000
_cell.length_b   1.000
_cell.length_c   1.000
_cell.angle_alpha   90.00
_cell.angle_beta   90.00
_cell.angle_gamma   90.00
#
_symmetry.space_group_name_H-M   'P 1'
#
loop_
_entity.id
_entity.type
_entity.pdbx_description
1 polymer ?
#
loop_
_entity_poly.entity_id
_entity_poly.type
_entity_poly.pdbx_seq_one_letter_code
_entity_poly.pdbx_strand_id
1 'polypeptide(L)'
;MRAPDAAQTSLFTSITLADRVPARHPLRPVRAVAVAVADDLRPALDRLYRPGGSRLAPPPEQILRALLLWSIYSLPSEMRLLEELDYNLLYRWFVGLDADAPVWRESTFRSNRRRILAAPVAGEFFARVFARLPPRLLPAHRFSVNWPLVDAWSGQRTLAEVAR
;
A
#
# COMPACT_ATOMS: atom_id res chain seq x y z
N MET A 1 -38.56 -16.47 7.96
CA MET A 1 -37.92 -17.72 8.40
C MET A 1 -36.46 -17.39 8.73
N ARG A 2 -36.07 -17.45 10.00
CA ARG A 2 -34.72 -17.11 10.49
C ARG A 2 -33.84 -18.34 10.33
N ALA A 3 -32.66 -18.22 9.73
CA ALA A 3 -31.70 -19.32 9.75
C ALA A 3 -31.31 -19.60 11.22
N PRO A 4 -31.20 -20.87 11.64
CA PRO A 4 -30.71 -21.18 12.98
C PRO A 4 -29.31 -20.61 13.16
N ASP A 5 -29.03 -20.13 14.37
CA ASP A 5 -27.71 -19.62 14.75
C ASP A 5 -26.70 -20.76 14.56
N ALA A 6 -25.88 -20.67 13.51
CA ALA A 6 -25.04 -21.78 13.10
C ALA A 6 -23.94 -21.96 14.14
N ALA A 7 -24.01 -23.06 14.92
CA ALA A 7 -22.92 -23.47 15.78
C ALA A 7 -21.66 -23.64 14.93
N GLN A 8 -20.62 -22.88 15.23
CA GLN A 8 -19.36 -22.86 14.50
C GLN A 8 -18.66 -24.22 14.66
N THR A 9 -18.89 -25.13 13.72
CA THR A 9 -18.45 -26.54 13.77
C THR A 9 -17.27 -26.80 12.82
N SER A 10 -16.35 -25.85 12.70
CA SER A 10 -15.11 -26.03 11.93
C SER A 10 -13.93 -26.16 12.88
N LEU A 11 -13.19 -27.26 12.80
CA LEU A 11 -11.97 -27.48 13.57
C LEU A 11 -10.79 -26.67 13.03
N PHE A 12 -10.76 -26.41 11.71
CA PHE A 12 -9.76 -25.56 11.06
C PHE A 12 -10.38 -24.85 9.85
N THR A 13 -10.24 -23.52 9.79
CA THR A 13 -10.64 -22.73 8.61
C THR A 13 -9.44 -21.90 8.15
N SER A 14 -8.94 -22.18 6.95
CA SER A 14 -7.89 -21.36 6.32
C SER A 14 -8.53 -20.34 5.41
N ILE A 15 -8.49 -19.07 5.81
CA ILE A 15 -8.98 -17.93 5.03
C ILE A 15 -7.80 -16.99 4.84
N THR A 16 -7.50 -16.62 3.60
CA THR A 16 -6.50 -15.60 3.30
C THR A 16 -7.11 -14.21 3.43
N LEU A 17 -6.28 -13.19 3.63
CA LEU A 17 -6.77 -11.81 3.59
C LEU A 17 -7.43 -11.46 2.24
N ALA A 18 -6.97 -12.06 1.15
CA ALA A 18 -7.54 -11.85 -0.18
C ALA A 18 -9.00 -12.34 -0.28
N ASP A 19 -9.37 -13.39 0.44
CA ASP A 19 -10.73 -13.93 0.46
C ASP A 19 -11.73 -12.98 1.15
N ARG A 20 -11.23 -12.10 2.03
CA ARG A 20 -12.03 -11.07 2.71
C ARG A 20 -12.18 -9.78 1.90
N VAL A 21 -11.45 -9.63 0.80
CA VAL A 21 -11.52 -8.44 -0.06
C VAL A 21 -12.44 -8.72 -1.26
N PRO A 22 -13.59 -8.03 -1.40
CA PRO A 22 -14.50 -8.24 -2.52
C PRO A 22 -13.79 -8.17 -3.88
N ALA A 23 -14.19 -9.03 -4.82
CA ALA A 23 -13.59 -9.05 -6.17
C ALA A 23 -13.74 -7.71 -6.91
N ARG A 24 -14.79 -6.94 -6.59
CA ARG A 24 -15.07 -5.60 -7.15
C ARG A 24 -14.48 -4.45 -6.34
N HIS A 25 -13.69 -4.74 -5.30
CA HIS A 25 -13.11 -3.71 -4.44
C HIS A 25 -12.11 -2.84 -5.24
N PRO A 26 -12.20 -1.50 -5.16
CA PRO A 26 -11.39 -0.61 -5.99
C PRO A 26 -9.88 -0.70 -5.72
N LEU A 27 -9.44 -1.18 -4.55
CA LEU A 27 -8.02 -1.43 -4.27
C LEU A 27 -7.43 -2.63 -5.02
N ARG A 28 -8.23 -3.54 -5.59
CA ARG A 28 -7.71 -4.67 -6.39
C ARG A 28 -6.89 -4.24 -7.60
N PRO A 29 -7.44 -3.43 -8.53
CA PRO A 29 -6.64 -2.93 -9.64
C PRO A 29 -5.45 -2.08 -9.16
N VAL A 30 -5.62 -1.29 -8.10
CA VAL A 30 -4.52 -0.46 -7.55
C VAL A 30 -3.38 -1.32 -7.04
N ARG A 31 -3.67 -2.38 -6.27
CA ARG A 31 -2.67 -3.31 -5.75
C ARG A 31 -1.97 -4.05 -6.88
N ALA A 32 -2.72 -4.51 -7.89
CA ALA A 32 -2.14 -5.21 -9.04
C ALA A 32 -1.15 -4.32 -9.80
N VAL A 33 -1.53 -3.07 -10.10
CA VAL A 33 -0.64 -2.09 -10.74
C VAL A 33 0.58 -1.80 -9.87
N ALA A 34 0.38 -1.57 -8.57
CA ALA A 34 1.48 -1.30 -7.63
C ALA A 34 2.49 -2.45 -7.56
N VAL A 35 2.01 -3.70 -7.52
CA VAL A 35 2.89 -4.89 -7.53
C VAL A 35 3.66 -4.97 -8.85
N ALA A 36 2.98 -4.85 -10.00
CA ALA A 36 3.65 -4.91 -11.30
C ALA A 36 4.70 -3.80 -11.48
N VAL A 37 4.39 -2.57 -11.06
CA VAL A 37 5.36 -1.45 -11.10
C VAL A 37 6.53 -1.68 -10.15
N ALA A 38 6.29 -2.22 -8.95
CA ALA A 38 7.36 -2.55 -8.03
C ALA A 38 8.28 -3.64 -8.59
N ASP A 39 7.72 -4.64 -9.28
CA ASP A 39 8.48 -5.71 -9.94
C ASP A 39 9.32 -5.16 -11.11
N ASP A 40 8.76 -4.24 -11.92
CA ASP A 40 9.52 -3.53 -12.97
C ASP A 40 10.70 -2.73 -12.41
N LEU A 41 10.55 -2.20 -11.19
CA LEU A 41 11.55 -1.38 -10.51
C LEU A 41 12.44 -2.17 -9.54
N ARG A 42 12.28 -3.50 -9.44
CA ARG A 42 13.00 -4.35 -8.49
C ARG A 42 14.52 -4.10 -8.50
N PRO A 43 15.22 -4.00 -9.65
CA PRO A 43 16.66 -3.76 -9.65
C PRO A 43 17.07 -2.43 -8.99
N ALA A 44 16.23 -1.40 -9.07
CA ALA A 44 16.48 -0.11 -8.43
C ALA A 44 16.13 -0.16 -6.93
N LEU A 45 15.06 -0.87 -6.56
CA LEU A 45 14.66 -1.08 -5.17
C LEU A 45 15.69 -1.92 -4.39
N ASP A 46 16.26 -2.94 -5.02
CA ASP A 46 17.31 -3.79 -4.42
C ASP A 46 18.56 -2.99 -4.07
N ARG A 47 18.91 -1.97 -4.86
CA ARG A 47 20.03 -1.07 -4.55
C ARG A 47 19.78 -0.25 -3.27
N LEU A 48 18.51 0.02 -2.94
CA LEU A 48 18.16 0.68 -1.69
C LEU A 48 18.31 -0.22 -0.48
N TYR A 49 18.23 -1.54 -0.63
CA TYR A 49 18.34 -2.49 0.46
C TYR A 49 19.56 -3.40 0.21
N ARG A 50 20.72 -2.98 0.73
CA ARG A 50 21.94 -3.80 0.70
C ARG A 50 21.64 -5.24 1.17
N PRO A 51 22.25 -6.26 0.54
CA PRO A 51 22.21 -7.63 1.05
C PRO A 51 22.77 -7.63 2.48
N GLY A 52 21.94 -7.93 3.47
CA GLY A 52 22.31 -7.86 4.90
C GLY A 52 21.44 -6.92 5.76
N GLY A 53 20.38 -6.33 5.21
CA GLY A 53 19.35 -5.68 6.03
C GLY A 53 18.74 -6.64 7.07
N SER A 54 18.40 -6.13 8.25
CA SER A 54 17.73 -6.92 9.29
C SER A 54 16.41 -7.50 8.75
N ARG A 55 16.13 -8.78 9.02
CA ARG A 55 14.86 -9.48 8.70
C ARG A 55 13.62 -8.79 9.30
N LEU A 56 13.83 -7.81 10.19
CA LEU A 56 12.81 -6.99 10.84
C LEU A 56 12.45 -5.71 10.06
N ALA A 57 13.18 -5.38 8.99
CA ALA A 57 12.89 -4.20 8.19
C ALA A 57 11.79 -4.49 7.15
N PRO A 58 10.79 -3.60 7.00
CA PRO A 58 9.80 -3.72 5.93
C PRO A 58 10.48 -3.71 4.56
N PRO A 59 10.08 -4.61 3.62
CA PRO A 59 10.46 -4.51 2.23
C PRO A 59 10.09 -3.14 1.63
N PRO A 60 10.90 -2.61 0.69
CA PRO A 60 10.61 -1.33 0.05
C PRO A 60 9.22 -1.30 -0.60
N GLU A 61 8.78 -2.41 -1.17
CA GLU A 61 7.48 -2.55 -1.82
C GLU A 61 6.32 -2.42 -0.83
N GLN A 62 6.50 -2.86 0.43
CA GLN A 62 5.48 -2.67 1.47
C GLN A 62 5.40 -1.20 1.88
N ILE A 63 6.54 -0.52 2.03
CA ILE A 63 6.56 0.92 2.33
C ILE A 63 5.92 1.73 1.20
N LEU A 64 6.30 1.48 -0.05
CA LEU A 64 5.73 2.17 -1.22
C LEU A 64 4.22 1.98 -1.31
N ARG A 65 3.72 0.76 -1.07
CA ARG A 65 2.27 0.50 -1.02
C ARG A 65 1.60 1.16 0.18
N ALA A 66 2.25 1.23 1.35
CA ALA A 66 1.70 1.94 2.51
C ALA A 66 1.61 3.46 2.24
N LEU A 67 2.59 4.05 1.56
CA LEU A 67 2.55 5.45 1.12
C LEU A 67 1.46 5.69 0.07
N LEU A 68 1.31 4.77 -0.89
CA LEU A 68 0.23 4.83 -1.87
C LEU A 68 -1.13 4.79 -1.17
N LEU A 69 -1.32 3.86 -0.22
CA LEU A 69 -2.54 3.76 0.59
C LEU A 69 -2.81 5.06 1.35
N TRP A 70 -1.79 5.64 1.99
CA TRP A 70 -1.88 6.92 2.68
C TRP A 70 -2.36 8.02 1.73
N SER A 71 -1.79 8.12 0.53
CA SER A 71 -2.18 9.13 -0.45
C SER A 71 -3.62 8.97 -0.97
N ILE A 72 -4.05 7.75 -1.35
CA ILE A 72 -5.36 7.53 -2.00
C ILE A 72 -6.55 7.61 -1.02
N TYR A 73 -6.29 7.43 0.28
CA TYR A 73 -7.28 7.62 1.35
C TYR A 73 -7.10 8.92 2.12
N SER A 74 -6.10 9.74 1.78
CA SER A 74 -5.82 11.01 2.46
C SER A 74 -5.76 10.87 3.99
N LEU A 75 -5.08 9.83 4.50
CA LEU A 75 -4.97 9.64 5.96
C LEU A 75 -4.27 10.85 6.60
N PRO A 76 -4.63 11.23 7.84
CA PRO A 76 -4.16 12.47 8.44
C PRO A 76 -2.69 12.42 8.92
N SER A 77 -2.13 11.24 9.21
CA SER A 77 -0.78 11.11 9.76
C SER A 77 -0.15 9.73 9.55
N GLU A 78 1.18 9.64 9.72
CA GLU A 78 1.91 8.37 9.75
C GLU A 78 1.39 7.45 10.85
N MET A 79 1.13 8.01 12.04
CA MET A 79 0.60 7.23 13.16
C MET A 79 -0.75 6.64 12.80
N ARG A 80 -1.63 7.43 12.15
CA ARG A 80 -2.92 6.93 11.71
C ARG A 80 -2.80 5.82 10.67
N LEU A 81 -1.84 5.90 9.75
CA LEU A 81 -1.56 4.82 8.81
C LEU A 81 -1.15 3.53 9.54
N LEU A 82 -0.26 3.63 10.55
CA LEU A 82 0.18 2.45 11.31
C LEU A 82 -0.94 1.85 12.16
N GLU A 83 -1.76 2.69 12.81
CA GLU A 83 -2.98 2.25 13.51
C GLU A 83 -3.91 1.50 12.57
N GLU A 84 -4.21 2.07 11.40
CA GLU A 84 -5.08 1.41 10.43
C GLU A 84 -4.48 0.09 9.95
N LEU A 85 -3.15 -0.02 9.78
CA LEU A 85 -2.52 -1.31 9.48
C LEU A 85 -2.62 -2.32 10.62
N ASP A 86 -2.84 -1.89 11.86
CA ASP A 86 -2.94 -2.78 13.02
C ASP A 86 -4.29 -3.52 13.05
N TYR A 87 -5.39 -2.85 12.70
CA TYR A 87 -6.73 -3.45 12.75
C TYR A 87 -7.41 -3.66 11.39
N ASN A 88 -6.98 -3.00 10.32
CA ASN A 88 -7.68 -3.03 9.03
C ASN A 88 -7.13 -4.10 8.08
N LEU A 89 -7.79 -5.26 8.04
CA LEU A 89 -7.39 -6.40 7.20
C LEU A 89 -7.30 -6.06 5.70
N LEU A 90 -8.12 -5.15 5.20
CA LEU A 90 -8.07 -4.68 3.81
C LEU A 90 -6.75 -3.94 3.54
N TYR A 91 -6.31 -3.10 4.47
CA TYR A 91 -5.08 -2.32 4.32
C TYR A 91 -3.84 -3.21 4.45
N ARG A 92 -3.87 -4.17 5.38
CA ARG A 92 -2.84 -5.21 5.48
C ARG A 92 -2.70 -6.00 4.19
N TRP A 93 -3.81 -6.46 3.62
CA TRP A 93 -3.84 -7.14 2.32
C TRP A 93 -3.25 -6.27 1.20
N PHE A 94 -3.62 -4.99 1.15
CA PHE A 94 -3.14 -4.06 0.14
C PHE A 94 -1.63 -3.88 0.21
N VAL A 95 -1.13 -3.58 1.41
CA VAL A 95 0.29 -3.40 1.72
C VAL A 95 1.09 -4.69 1.58
N GLY A 96 0.44 -5.85 1.70
CA GLY A 96 1.10 -7.16 1.69
C GLY A 96 1.71 -7.52 3.04
N LEU A 97 1.05 -7.11 4.12
CA LEU A 97 1.35 -7.52 5.49
C LEU A 97 0.45 -8.71 5.84
N ASP A 98 1.02 -9.77 6.41
CA ASP A 98 0.25 -10.96 6.81
C ASP A 98 -0.76 -10.63 7.90
N ALA A 99 -1.74 -11.49 8.17
CA ALA A 99 -2.79 -11.19 9.15
C ALA A 99 -2.26 -11.07 10.58
N ASP A 100 -1.24 -11.85 10.92
CA ASP A 100 -0.66 -12.06 12.25
C ASP A 100 0.69 -11.34 12.45
N ALA A 101 1.29 -10.79 11.39
CA ALA A 101 2.54 -10.05 11.50
C ALA A 101 2.41 -8.81 12.41
N PRO A 102 3.41 -8.45 13.22
CA PRO A 102 3.38 -7.16 13.93
C PRO A 102 3.45 -5.99 12.94
N VAL A 103 2.72 -4.90 13.21
CA VAL A 103 2.93 -3.64 12.49
C VAL A 103 4.31 -3.08 12.82
N TRP A 104 4.92 -2.38 11.87
CA TRP A 104 6.25 -1.79 12.05
C TRP A 104 6.23 -0.70 13.12
N ARG A 105 7.28 -0.63 13.94
CA ARG A 105 7.48 0.49 14.86
C ARG A 105 7.53 1.81 14.09
N GLU A 106 6.96 2.86 14.66
CA GLU A 106 6.89 4.20 14.05
C GLU A 106 8.27 4.71 13.62
N SER A 107 9.28 4.61 14.49
CA SER A 107 10.65 5.03 14.19
C SER A 107 11.26 4.27 13.01
N THR A 108 10.97 2.98 12.90
CA THR A 108 11.39 2.13 11.78
C THR A 108 10.70 2.56 10.50
N PHE A 109 9.37 2.74 10.52
CA PHE A 109 8.62 3.20 9.34
C PHE A 109 9.11 4.57 8.87
N ARG A 110 9.23 5.54 9.79
CA ARG A 110 9.69 6.91 9.50
C ARG A 110 11.08 6.93 8.87
N SER A 111 12.02 6.15 9.39
CA SER A 111 13.39 6.05 8.87
C SER A 111 13.42 5.43 7.46
N ASN A 112 12.73 4.31 7.25
CA ASN A 112 12.65 3.66 5.94
C ASN A 112 11.94 4.55 4.91
N ARG A 113 10.86 5.22 5.30
CA ARG A 113 10.16 6.20 4.47
C ARG A 113 11.09 7.31 4.00
N ARG A 114 11.84 7.95 4.92
CA ARG A 114 12.80 9.00 4.57
C ARG A 114 13.85 8.50 3.56
N ARG A 115 14.38 7.30 3.79
CA ARG A 115 15.37 6.67 2.89
C ARG A 115 14.80 6.39 1.50
N ILE A 116 13.59 5.82 1.42
CA ILE A 116 12.94 5.49 0.15
C ILE A 116 12.59 6.76 -0.62
N LEU A 117 12.02 7.77 0.05
CA LEU A 117 11.65 9.03 -0.59
C LEU A 117 12.84 9.88 -1.02
N ALA A 118 14.03 9.67 -0.44
CA ALA A 118 15.26 10.29 -0.91
C ALA A 118 15.78 9.67 -2.23
N ALA A 119 15.25 8.50 -2.62
CA ALA A 119 15.67 7.81 -3.83
C ALA A 119 14.77 8.17 -5.03
N PRO A 120 15.34 8.41 -6.23
CA PRO A 120 14.56 8.72 -7.43
C PRO A 120 13.50 7.66 -7.79
N VAL A 121 13.76 6.40 -7.43
CA VAL A 121 12.84 5.28 -7.69
C VAL A 121 11.47 5.43 -7.03
N ALA A 122 11.36 6.18 -5.91
CA ALA A 122 10.07 6.42 -5.27
C ALA A 122 9.16 7.30 -6.13
N GLY A 123 9.68 8.41 -6.66
CA GLY A 123 8.92 9.27 -7.57
C GLY A 123 8.52 8.56 -8.85
N GLU A 124 9.44 7.75 -9.40
CA GLU A 124 9.17 6.91 -10.57
C GLU A 124 8.09 5.86 -10.31
N PHE A 125 8.10 5.23 -9.13
CA PHE A 125 7.06 4.29 -8.71
C PHE A 125 5.68 4.96 -8.74
N PHE A 126 5.50 6.10 -8.05
CA PHE A 126 4.20 6.78 -8.02
C PHE A 126 3.75 7.22 -9.42
N ALA A 127 4.65 7.81 -10.21
CA ALA A 127 4.36 8.22 -11.57
C ALA A 127 3.85 7.06 -12.43
N ARG A 128 4.56 5.92 -12.41
CA ARG A 128 4.18 4.72 -13.17
C ARG A 128 2.88 4.09 -12.66
N VAL A 129 2.64 4.10 -11.35
CA VAL A 129 1.38 3.60 -10.78
C VAL A 129 0.22 4.47 -11.27
N PHE A 130 0.25 5.78 -11.05
CA PHE A 130 -0.86 6.65 -11.42
C PHE A 130 -1.10 6.69 -12.93
N ALA A 131 -0.06 6.63 -13.76
CA ALA A 131 -0.19 6.55 -15.22
C ALA A 131 -0.84 5.25 -15.73
N ARG A 132 -0.72 4.14 -14.98
CA ARG A 132 -1.32 2.84 -15.35
C ARG A 132 -2.71 2.64 -14.73
N LEU A 133 -3.14 3.52 -13.83
CA LEU A 133 -4.47 3.44 -13.23
C LEU A 133 -5.51 3.98 -14.21
N PRO A 134 -6.66 3.30 -14.39
CA PRO A 134 -7.71 3.80 -15.23
C PRO A 134 -8.28 5.11 -14.63
N PRO A 135 -8.45 6.19 -15.42
CA PRO A 135 -8.87 7.49 -14.93
C PRO A 135 -10.12 7.42 -14.06
N ARG A 136 -11.10 6.57 -14.40
CA ARG A 136 -12.33 6.36 -13.61
C ARG A 136 -12.15 5.91 -12.16
N LEU A 137 -10.96 5.44 -11.73
CA LEU A 137 -10.72 5.04 -10.34
C LEU A 137 -10.37 6.22 -9.42
N LEU A 138 -9.78 7.29 -9.95
CA LEU A 138 -9.20 8.36 -9.13
C LEU A 138 -10.20 9.49 -8.79
N PRO A 139 -11.13 9.93 -9.69
CA PRO A 139 -12.10 10.99 -9.41
C PRO A 139 -13.53 10.51 -9.13
N ALA A 140 -13.92 9.27 -9.46
CA ALA A 140 -15.33 8.85 -9.49
C ALA A 140 -15.89 8.34 -8.13
N HIS A 141 -15.70 9.09 -7.03
CA HIS A 141 -16.24 8.80 -5.69
C HIS A 141 -15.59 7.65 -4.90
N ARG A 142 -14.48 7.04 -5.37
CA ARG A 142 -13.88 5.87 -4.70
C ARG A 142 -12.58 6.15 -3.95
N PHE A 143 -11.81 7.13 -4.38
CA PHE A 143 -10.58 7.58 -3.71
C PHE A 143 -10.50 9.10 -3.72
N SER A 144 -9.89 9.67 -2.69
CA SER A 144 -9.53 11.09 -2.62
C SER A 144 -8.02 11.15 -2.50
N VAL A 145 -7.34 11.31 -3.64
CA VAL A 145 -5.88 11.32 -3.68
C VAL A 145 -5.36 12.64 -3.13
N ASN A 146 -4.54 12.56 -2.08
CA ASN A 146 -3.77 13.69 -1.58
C ASN A 146 -2.59 13.98 -2.53
N TRP A 147 -2.88 14.69 -3.63
CA TRP A 147 -1.87 15.07 -4.62
C TRP A 147 -0.71 15.87 -4.05
N PRO A 148 -0.89 16.86 -3.16
CA PRO A 148 0.23 17.56 -2.52
C PRO A 148 1.21 16.61 -1.82
N LEU A 149 0.69 15.57 -1.16
CA LEU A 149 1.51 14.56 -0.50
C LEU A 149 2.30 13.73 -1.52
N VAL A 150 1.67 13.33 -2.63
CA VAL A 150 2.31 12.59 -3.72
C VAL A 150 3.37 13.43 -4.43
N ASP A 151 3.09 14.71 -4.69
CA ASP A 151 4.00 15.64 -5.35
C ASP A 151 5.24 15.93 -4.49
N ALA A 152 5.06 16.03 -3.17
CA ALA A 152 6.17 16.14 -2.23
C ALA A 152 7.12 14.92 -2.27
N TRP A 153 6.63 13.77 -2.72
CA TRP A 153 7.40 12.52 -2.85
C TRP A 153 7.98 12.30 -4.24
N SER A 154 7.38 12.89 -5.28
CA SER A 154 7.83 12.77 -6.67
C SER A 154 9.03 13.66 -7.00
N GLY A 155 9.35 14.60 -6.13
CA GLY A 155 10.62 15.31 -6.09
C GLY A 155 10.86 16.35 -7.19
N GLN A 156 9.99 16.48 -8.21
CA GLN A 156 10.07 17.54 -9.24
C GLN A 156 8.98 17.56 -10.33
N ARG A 157 7.98 16.65 -10.34
CA ARG A 157 6.87 16.68 -11.32
C ARG A 157 5.53 16.68 -10.59
N THR A 158 4.65 17.60 -10.95
CA THR A 158 3.24 17.59 -10.52
C THR A 158 2.58 16.35 -11.10
N LEU A 159 2.49 15.27 -10.32
CA LEU A 159 1.90 14.00 -10.76
C LEU A 159 0.38 14.11 -10.94
N ALA A 160 -0.24 15.15 -10.39
CA ALA A 160 -1.64 15.49 -10.66
C ALA A 160 -1.93 15.73 -12.15
N GLU A 161 -0.95 16.16 -12.94
CA GLU A 161 -1.10 16.36 -14.39
C GLU A 161 -1.07 15.03 -15.17
N VAL A 162 -0.33 14.05 -14.67
CA VAL A 162 -0.18 12.71 -15.28
C VAL A 162 -1.42 11.85 -15.04
N ALA A 163 -2.21 12.16 -14.01
CA ALA A 163 -3.38 11.38 -13.60
C ALA A 163 -4.73 11.92 -14.13
N ARG A 164 -4.72 13.03 -14.89
CA ARG A 164 -5.90 13.60 -15.58
C ARG A 164 -6.06 12.98 -16.96
#